data_AF-X0ZL03-F1
#
_entry.id   AF-X0ZL03-F1
#
_cell.length_a   1.000
_cell.length_b   1.000
_cell.length_c   1.000
_cell.angle_alpha   90.00
_cell.angle_beta   90.00
_cell.angle_gamma   90.00
#
_symmetry.space_group_name_H-M   'P 1'
#
loop_
_entity.id
_entity.type
_entity.pdbx_description
1 polymer ?
#
loop_
_entity_poly.entity_id
_entity_poly.type
_entity_poly.pdbx_seq_one_letter_code
_entity_poly.pdbx_strand_id
1 'polypeptide(L)'
;METLVQKLCDWIEGKVTKAKAEGVVFGLSGGIDSAVVAALSMRVFSQNTLAIIIPCHSLEVDINDALDLINKFNIPYKIIDLSKVY
;
A
#
# COMPACT_ATOMS: atom_id res chain seq x y z
N MET A 1 -14.62 22.99 4.93
CA MET A 1 -13.27 22.88 5.52
C MET A 1 -12.68 21.57 5.05
N GLU A 2 -11.50 21.60 4.45
CA GLU A 2 -10.87 20.40 3.87
C GLU A 2 -10.26 19.53 4.98
N THR A 3 -10.52 18.21 4.93
CA THR A 3 -9.99 17.26 5.93
C THR A 3 -8.52 16.94 5.67
N LEU A 4 -7.78 16.51 6.71
CA LEU A 4 -6.41 16.04 6.52
C LEU A 4 -6.32 14.89 5.51
N VAL A 5 -7.31 14.00 5.51
CA VAL A 5 -7.38 12.87 4.56
C VAL A 5 -7.46 13.37 3.12
N GLN A 6 -8.30 14.37 2.84
CA GLN A 6 -8.40 14.96 1.50
C GLN A 6 -7.08 15.60 1.07
N LYS A 7 -6.44 16.38 1.97
CA LYS A 7 -5.13 17.00 1.70
C LYS A 7 -4.06 15.97 1.35
N LEU A 8 -4.07 14.83 2.02
CA LEU A 8 -3.12 13.75 1.75
C LEU A 8 -3.42 13.05 0.43
N CYS A 9 -4.69 12.80 0.11
CA CYS A 9 -5.10 12.25 -1.18
C CYS A 9 -4.66 13.16 -2.34
N ASP A 10 -4.96 14.45 -2.26
CA ASP A 10 -4.60 15.45 -3.28
C ASP A 10 -3.08 15.57 -3.43
N TRP A 11 -2.35 15.48 -2.31
CA TRP A 11 -0.89 15.46 -2.33
C TRP A 11 -0.33 14.21 -3.03
N ILE A 12 -0.89 13.02 -2.75
CA ILE A 12 -0.50 11.77 -3.42
C ILE A 12 -0.77 11.86 -4.93
N GLU A 13 -1.98 12.28 -5.32
CA GLU A 13 -2.37 12.44 -6.72
C GLU A 13 -1.44 13.42 -7.46
N GLY A 14 -1.15 14.55 -6.83
CA GLY A 14 -0.24 15.56 -7.38
C GLY A 14 1.20 15.06 -7.52
N LYS A 15 1.69 14.22 -6.61
CA LYS A 15 3.02 13.61 -6.70
C LYS A 15 3.11 12.61 -7.86
N VAL A 16 2.12 11.73 -7.98
CA VAL A 16 2.07 10.72 -9.06
C VAL A 16 1.94 11.39 -10.43
N THR A 17 1.06 12.39 -10.55
CA THR A 17 0.88 13.15 -11.79
C THR A 17 2.15 13.88 -12.20
N LYS A 18 2.84 14.54 -11.26
CA LYS A 18 4.13 15.22 -11.53
C LYS A 18 5.22 14.26 -11.97
N ALA A 19 5.20 13.02 -11.47
CA ALA A 19 6.11 11.97 -11.89
C ALA A 19 5.76 11.36 -13.26
N LYS A 20 4.63 11.76 -13.87
CA LYS A 20 4.06 11.14 -15.09
C LYS A 20 3.84 9.64 -14.94
N ALA A 21 3.48 9.21 -13.74
CA ALA A 21 3.15 7.83 -13.41
C ALA A 21 1.62 7.63 -13.40
N GLU A 22 1.19 6.37 -13.45
CA GLU A 22 -0.23 6.01 -13.55
C GLU A 22 -0.85 5.66 -12.19
N GLY A 23 -0.04 5.52 -11.14
CA GLY A 23 -0.49 5.11 -9.82
C GLY A 23 0.67 4.86 -8.86
N VAL A 24 0.49 3.93 -7.92
CA VAL A 24 1.40 3.74 -6.79
C VAL A 24 1.74 2.27 -6.54
N VAL A 25 2.99 2.05 -6.13
CA VAL A 25 3.51 0.78 -5.61
C VAL A 25 4.10 1.04 -4.24
N PHE A 26 3.78 0.22 -3.25
CA PHE A 26 4.31 0.35 -1.89
C PHE A 26 4.48 -1.01 -1.20
N GLY A 27 5.31 -1.05 -0.16
CA GLY A 27 5.44 -2.19 0.72
C GLY A 27 4.30 -2.25 1.75
N LEU A 28 3.71 -3.43 1.94
CA LEU A 28 2.69 -3.68 2.96
C LEU A 28 3.20 -4.73 3.95
N SER A 29 3.44 -4.32 5.19
CA SER A 29 4.12 -5.14 6.20
C SER A 29 3.22 -5.62 7.33
N GLY A 30 1.92 -5.32 7.29
CA GLY A 30 0.99 -5.53 8.41
C GLY A 30 0.96 -4.39 9.43
N GLY A 31 1.94 -3.46 9.38
CA GLY A 31 2.00 -2.29 10.25
C GLY A 31 1.02 -1.19 9.86
N ILE A 32 0.59 -0.40 10.87
CA ILE A 32 -0.40 0.68 10.72
C ILE A 32 -0.01 1.73 9.67
N ASP A 33 1.27 2.10 9.59
CA ASP A 33 1.74 3.11 8.64
C ASP A 33 1.51 2.66 7.20
N SER A 34 1.92 1.43 6.89
CA SER A 34 1.71 0.83 5.57
C SER A 34 0.22 0.62 5.25
N ALA A 35 -0.60 0.32 6.26
CA ALA A 35 -2.05 0.19 6.11
C ALA A 35 -2.73 1.53 5.79
N VAL A 36 -2.28 2.64 6.41
CA VAL A 36 -2.77 3.98 6.09
C VAL A 36 -2.39 4.37 4.66
N VAL A 37 -1.15 4.10 4.24
CA VAL A 37 -0.72 4.32 2.85
C VAL A 37 -1.59 3.55 1.88
N ALA A 38 -1.89 2.28 2.17
CA ALA A 38 -2.74 1.44 1.35
C ALA A 38 -4.16 2.01 1.22
N ALA A 39 -4.78 2.38 2.34
CA ALA A 39 -6.13 2.94 2.34
C ALA A 39 -6.23 4.27 1.60
N LEU A 40 -5.23 5.16 1.74
CA LEU A 40 -5.19 6.44 1.01
C LEU A 40 -4.93 6.19 -0.49
N SER A 41 -4.01 5.29 -0.83
CA SER A 41 -3.70 4.93 -2.21
C SER A 41 -4.91 4.41 -2.96
N MET A 42 -5.70 3.54 -2.34
CA MET A 42 -6.94 3.02 -2.94
C MET A 42 -8.03 4.08 -3.13
N ARG A 43 -8.03 5.15 -2.33
CA ARG A 43 -8.96 6.27 -2.52
C ARG A 43 -8.61 7.11 -3.75
N VAL A 44 -7.33 7.21 -4.09
CA VAL A 44 -6.85 8.03 -5.20
C VAL A 44 -6.72 7.22 -6.49
N PHE A 45 -6.04 6.08 -6.42
CA PHE A 45 -5.67 5.23 -7.55
C PHE A 45 -6.24 3.81 -7.39
N SER A 46 -7.55 3.69 -7.20
CA SER A 46 -8.23 2.40 -6.93
C SER A 46 -7.93 1.28 -7.94
N GLN A 47 -7.66 1.63 -9.20
CA GLN A 47 -7.33 0.67 -10.26
C GLN A 47 -5.82 0.51 -10.52
N ASN A 48 -5.01 1.46 -10.04
CA ASN A 48 -3.57 1.53 -10.32
C ASN A 48 -2.76 1.55 -9.01
N THR A 49 -3.16 0.71 -8.07
CA THR A 49 -2.45 0.51 -6.81
C THR A 49 -1.95 -0.92 -6.72
N LEU A 50 -0.67 -1.11 -6.36
CA LEU A 50 -0.08 -2.43 -6.14
C LEU A 50 0.64 -2.47 -4.78
N ALA A 51 0.20 -3.36 -3.90
CA ALA A 51 0.89 -3.66 -2.64
C ALA A 51 1.92 -4.78 -2.84
N ILE A 52 3.09 -4.66 -2.21
CA ILE A 52 4.09 -5.72 -2.16
C ILE A 52 4.28 -6.16 -0.71
N ILE A 53 4.00 -7.42 -0.41
CA ILE A 53 4.35 -8.03 0.87
C ILE A 53 5.72 -8.70 0.69
N ILE A 54 6.69 -8.33 1.53
CA ILE A 54 8.09 -8.75 1.38
C ILE A 54 8.54 -9.46 2.67
N PRO A 55 8.12 -10.72 2.90
CA PRO A 55 8.56 -11.43 4.09
C PRO A 55 10.06 -11.72 4.04
N CYS A 56 10.72 -11.60 5.19
CA CYS A 56 12.13 -11.92 5.38
C CYS A 56 12.34 -12.35 6.84
N HIS A 57 12.17 -13.64 7.11
CA HIS A 57 12.05 -14.16 8.48
C HIS A 57 11.00 -13.43 9.33
N SER A 58 9.96 -12.89 8.66
CA SER A 58 8.89 -12.11 9.28
C SER A 58 7.96 -12.99 10.11
N LEU A 59 7.25 -12.37 11.06
CA LEU A 59 6.24 -13.06 11.83
C LEU A 59 5.01 -13.35 10.95
N GLU A 60 4.38 -14.49 11.16
CA GLU A 60 3.18 -14.88 10.41
C GLU A 60 2.02 -13.89 10.62
N VAL A 61 1.91 -13.31 11.82
CA VAL A 61 0.88 -12.31 12.14
C VAL A 61 0.98 -11.06 11.26
N ASP A 62 2.19 -10.59 10.95
CA ASP A 62 2.41 -9.41 10.12
C ASP A 62 1.91 -9.64 8.68
N ILE A 63 2.15 -10.85 8.17
CA ILE A 63 1.68 -11.26 6.84
C ILE A 63 0.15 -11.37 6.83
N ASN A 64 -0.43 -11.97 7.87
CA ASN A 64 -1.88 -12.12 7.99
C ASN A 64 -2.58 -10.75 8.09
N ASP A 65 -2.06 -9.82 8.88
CA ASP A 65 -2.61 -8.45 8.99
C ASP A 65 -2.57 -7.72 7.65
N ALA A 66 -1.48 -7.88 6.88
CA ALA A 66 -1.38 -7.34 5.53
C ALA A 66 -2.42 -7.95 4.58
N LEU A 67 -2.61 -9.27 4.62
CA LEU A 67 -3.58 -9.99 3.79
C LEU A 67 -5.02 -9.63 4.14
N ASP A 68 -5.35 -9.47 5.42
CA ASP A 68 -6.67 -9.04 5.88
C ASP A 68 -7.04 -7.66 5.33
N LEU A 69 -6.08 -6.73 5.32
CA LEU A 69 -6.26 -5.41 4.72
C LEU A 69 -6.48 -5.50 3.21
N ILE A 70 -5.65 -6.27 2.52
CA ILE A 70 -5.77 -6.52 1.07
C ILE A 70 -7.16 -7.04 0.72
N ASN A 71 -7.64 -8.04 1.46
CA ASN A 71 -8.94 -8.66 1.23
C ASN A 71 -10.08 -7.67 1.49
N LYS A 72 -9.97 -6.86 2.55
CA LYS A 72 -10.98 -5.86 2.90
C LYS A 72 -11.13 -4.76 1.85
N PHE A 73 -10.03 -4.35 1.22
CA PHE A 73 -10.00 -3.23 0.26
C PHE A 73 -9.85 -3.68 -1.20
N ASN A 74 -9.82 -4.98 -1.48
CA ASN A 74 -9.57 -5.57 -2.80
C ASN A 74 -8.31 -4.99 -3.48
N ILE A 75 -7.22 -4.90 -2.72
CA ILE A 75 -5.96 -4.30 -3.20
C ILE A 75 -5.21 -5.34 -4.05
N PRO A 76 -4.85 -5.03 -5.31
CA PRO A 76 -3.92 -5.86 -6.06
C PRO A 76 -2.59 -5.99 -5.32
N TYR A 77 -2.06 -7.21 -5.19
CA TYR A 77 -0.82 -7.42 -4.44
C TYR A 77 0.07 -8.52 -5.03
N LYS A 78 1.33 -8.51 -4.59
CA LYS A 78 2.29 -9.61 -4.78
C LYS A 78 3.00 -9.92 -3.47
N ILE A 79 3.30 -11.19 -3.26
CA ILE A 79 4.20 -11.62 -2.18
C ILE A 79 5.55 -11.95 -2.82
N ILE A 80 6.63 -11.36 -2.29
CA ILE A 80 8.00 -11.60 -2.74
C ILE A 80 8.82 -12.00 -1.51
N ASP A 81 9.03 -13.30 -1.32
CA ASP A 81 9.84 -13.81 -0.22
C ASP A 81 11.33 -13.57 -0.46
N LEU A 82 11.96 -12.79 0.43
CA LEU A 82 13.38 -12.47 0.39
C LEU A 82 14.24 -13.34 1.30
N SER A 83 13.66 -14.34 2.00
CA SER A 83 14.37 -15.18 2.98
C SER A 83 15.54 -15.99 2.39
N LYS A 84 15.63 -16.10 1.05
CA LYS A 84 16.76 -16.76 0.34
C LYS A 84 17.81 -15.79 -0.21
N VAL A 85 17.54 -14.48 -0.17
CA VAL A 85 18.40 -13.43 -0.73
C VAL A 85 19.14 -12.69 0.38
N TYR A 86 18.48 -12.52 1.54
CA TYR A 86 19.08 -12.04 2.78
C TYR A 86 20.01 -13.11 3.39
#